data_AF-A0A0Q6WWT5-F1
#
_entry.id   AF-A0A0Q6WWT5-F1
#
_cell.length_a   1.000
_cell.length_b   1.000
_cell.length_c   1.000
_cell.angle_alpha   90.00
_cell.angle_beta   90.00
_cell.angle_gamma   90.00
#
_symmetry.space_group_name_H-M   'P 1'
#
loop_
_entity.id
_entity.type
_entity.pdbx_description
1 polymer ?
#
loop_
_entity_poly.entity_id
_entity_poly.type
_entity_poly.pdbx_seq_one_letter_code
_entity_poly.pdbx_strand_id
1 'polypeptide(L)'
;MADLKEEIKEIVEIVALVPEPLKVMCFEMLLKNALSKRESPPKPPPPAHTDQKQESKVAKAADAEEKLAEAIDLGASRSLGAQPKVGGGSDINMSDLHMKTKRFMATGGVTLEHINNVFYKEGDNFELLITDFGATSMSDGQMRIAMFQALHQALLDGEFTTTVEAVREECRMRKCLDAPNFTKNFKNNASIFDFGEWSKDVTDLRLSDEGRKALAEVVKKLS
;
A
#
# COMPACT_ATOMS: atom_id res chain seq x y z
N MET A 1 -32.42 -15.59 -10.76
CA MET A 1 -32.82 -14.44 -11.61
C MET A 1 -33.65 -13.39 -10.86
N ALA A 2 -34.39 -13.75 -9.81
CA ALA A 2 -35.10 -12.77 -8.96
C ALA A 2 -34.12 -11.83 -8.24
N ASP A 3 -33.07 -12.39 -7.66
CA ASP A 3 -32.05 -11.63 -6.89
C ASP A 3 -31.27 -10.63 -7.75
N LEU A 4 -31.12 -10.87 -9.06
CA LEU A 4 -30.49 -9.89 -9.96
C LEU A 4 -31.40 -8.68 -10.19
N LYS A 5 -32.72 -8.92 -10.29
CA LYS A 5 -33.69 -7.86 -10.52
C LYS A 5 -33.85 -6.97 -9.30
N GLU A 6 -33.71 -7.54 -8.09
CA GLU A 6 -33.71 -6.78 -6.85
C GLU A 6 -32.47 -5.90 -6.73
N GLU A 7 -31.27 -6.44 -6.97
CA GLU A 7 -30.03 -5.65 -6.98
C GLU A 7 -30.04 -4.56 -8.06
N ILE A 8 -30.55 -4.84 -9.26
CA ILE A 8 -30.69 -3.82 -10.31
C ILE A 8 -31.64 -2.69 -9.85
N LYS A 9 -32.72 -3.03 -9.16
CA LYS A 9 -33.67 -2.03 -8.64
C LYS A 9 -33.01 -1.14 -7.59
N GLU A 10 -32.23 -1.71 -6.69
CA GLU A 10 -31.46 -0.97 -5.69
C GLU A 10 -30.42 -0.04 -6.35
N ILE A 11 -29.71 -0.53 -7.38
CA ILE A 11 -28.76 0.28 -8.15
C ILE A 11 -29.45 1.47 -8.83
N VAL A 12 -30.64 1.27 -9.40
CA VAL A 12 -31.41 2.35 -10.03
C VAL A 12 -31.85 3.41 -9.00
N GLU A 13 -32.24 2.98 -7.80
CA GLU A 13 -32.60 3.90 -6.71
C GLU A 13 -31.39 4.74 -6.26
N ILE A 14 -30.21 4.13 -6.18
CA ILE A 14 -28.96 4.84 -5.84
C ILE A 14 -28.59 5.84 -6.94
N VAL A 15 -28.67 5.44 -8.21
CA VAL A 15 -28.32 6.30 -9.36
C VAL A 15 -29.28 7.49 -9.49
N ALA A 16 -30.52 7.36 -9.04
CA ALA A 16 -31.48 8.47 -9.04
C ALA A 16 -31.06 9.64 -8.11
N LEU A 17 -30.24 9.36 -7.09
CA LEU A 17 -29.74 10.36 -6.14
C LEU A 17 -28.50 11.11 -6.65
N VAL A 18 -27.92 10.66 -7.77
CA VAL A 18 -26.69 11.21 -8.33
C VAL A 18 -27.00 12.32 -9.35
N PRO A 19 -26.20 13.40 -9.44
CA PRO A 19 -26.36 14.43 -10.48
C PRO A 19 -26.32 13.85 -11.90
N GLU A 20 -27.14 14.40 -12.80
CA GLU A 20 -27.32 13.94 -14.19
C GLU A 20 -26.02 13.57 -14.94
N PRO A 21 -24.94 14.38 -14.92
CA PRO A 21 -23.72 14.05 -15.66
C PRO A 21 -23.00 12.80 -15.16
N LEU A 22 -23.28 12.33 -13.94
CA LEU A 22 -22.61 11.20 -13.31
C LEU A 22 -23.47 9.93 -13.23
N LYS A 23 -24.77 10.02 -13.56
CA LYS A 23 -25.70 8.89 -13.45
C LYS A 23 -25.28 7.69 -14.27
N VAL A 24 -24.86 7.92 -15.52
CA VAL A 24 -24.47 6.84 -16.45
C VAL A 24 -23.23 6.10 -15.91
N MET A 25 -22.23 6.85 -15.45
CA MET A 25 -21.00 6.27 -14.91
C MET A 25 -21.24 5.53 -13.59
N CYS A 26 -22.09 6.09 -12.72
CA CYS A 26 -22.48 5.47 -11.45
C CYS A 26 -23.23 4.15 -11.68
N PHE A 27 -24.19 4.14 -12.62
CA PHE A 27 -24.94 2.94 -12.98
C PHE A 27 -24.02 1.85 -13.53
N GLU A 28 -23.12 2.20 -14.45
CA GLU A 28 -22.19 1.25 -15.06
C GLU A 28 -21.25 0.63 -14.02
N MET A 29 -20.72 1.43 -13.10
CA MET A 29 -19.82 0.97 -12.03
C MET A 29 -20.53 0.02 -11.07
N LEU A 30 -21.72 0.37 -10.61
CA LEU A 30 -22.50 -0.43 -9.67
C LEU A 30 -22.95 -1.76 -10.31
N LEU A 31 -23.36 -1.73 -11.57
CA LEU A 31 -23.76 -2.93 -12.30
C LEU A 31 -22.59 -3.89 -12.52
N LYS A 32 -21.40 -3.38 -12.90
CA LYS A 32 -20.19 -4.21 -13.04
C LYS A 32 -19.83 -4.91 -11.74
N ASN A 33 -19.87 -4.19 -10.62
CA ASN A 33 -19.58 -4.76 -9.31
C ASN A 33 -20.58 -5.87 -8.92
N ALA A 34 -21.88 -5.64 -9.16
CA ALA A 34 -22.93 -6.62 -8.87
C ALA A 34 -22.74 -7.93 -9.68
N LEU A 35 -22.34 -7.83 -10.95
CA LEU A 35 -22.08 -8.99 -11.79
C LEU A 35 -20.78 -9.72 -11.38
N SER A 36 -19.69 -9.00 -11.11
CA SER A 36 -18.41 -9.60 -10.72
C SER A 36 -18.47 -10.33 -9.37
N LYS A 37 -19.27 -9.87 -8.42
CA LYS A 37 -19.51 -10.58 -7.16
C LYS A 37 -20.09 -11.98 -7.37
N ARG A 38 -20.82 -12.19 -8.46
CA ARG A 38 -21.49 -13.46 -8.79
C ARG A 38 -20.62 -14.40 -9.62
N GLU A 39 -19.58 -13.88 -10.27
CA GLU A 39 -18.65 -14.68 -11.10
C GLU A 39 -17.53 -15.36 -10.29
N SER A 40 -17.46 -15.14 -8.97
CA SER A 40 -16.48 -15.83 -8.13
C SER A 40 -16.94 -17.26 -7.76
N PRO A 41 -16.18 -18.32 -8.13
CA PRO A 41 -16.52 -19.69 -7.75
C PRO A 41 -16.27 -19.95 -6.24
N PRO A 42 -17.03 -20.87 -5.61
CA PRO A 42 -16.91 -21.16 -4.19
C PRO A 42 -15.54 -21.76 -3.86
N LYS A 43 -14.87 -21.18 -2.87
CA LYS A 43 -13.57 -21.62 -2.34
C LYS A 43 -13.72 -23.01 -1.69
N PRO A 44 -12.94 -24.04 -2.09
CA PRO A 44 -13.03 -25.36 -1.47
C PRO A 44 -12.49 -25.36 -0.02
N PRO A 45 -13.04 -26.22 0.87
CA PRO A 45 -12.62 -26.30 2.27
C PRO A 45 -11.22 -26.93 2.43
N PRO A 46 -10.48 -26.59 3.50
CA PRO A 46 -9.12 -27.09 3.75
C PRO A 46 -9.14 -28.58 4.17
N PRO A 47 -8.22 -29.42 3.67
CA PRO A 47 -8.08 -30.79 4.15
C PRO A 47 -7.36 -30.85 5.50
N ALA A 48 -7.83 -31.79 6.33
CA ALA A 48 -7.37 -32.07 7.68
C ALA A 48 -5.96 -32.69 7.73
N HIS A 49 -5.28 -32.45 8.86
CA HIS A 49 -3.99 -33.02 9.24
C HIS A 49 -3.96 -34.56 9.20
N THR A 50 -2.86 -35.13 8.71
CA THR A 50 -2.37 -36.43 9.19
C THR A 50 -0.85 -36.42 9.18
N ASP A 51 -0.28 -36.66 10.35
CA ASP A 51 1.14 -36.90 10.60
C ASP A 51 1.68 -38.05 9.74
N GLN A 52 2.87 -37.86 9.14
CA GLN A 52 3.92 -38.88 9.21
C GLN A 52 5.30 -38.34 8.81
N LYS A 53 6.22 -38.60 9.73
CA LYS A 53 7.67 -38.42 9.75
C LYS A 53 8.35 -39.49 8.88
N GLN A 54 9.32 -39.11 8.04
CA GLN A 54 10.52 -39.93 7.83
C GLN A 54 11.68 -39.17 7.17
N GLU A 55 12.85 -39.28 7.80
CA GLU A 55 14.17 -38.84 7.36
C GLU A 55 14.77 -39.77 6.29
N SER A 56 15.53 -39.22 5.34
CA SER A 56 16.91 -39.63 4.97
C SER A 56 17.35 -38.81 3.72
N LYS A 57 18.36 -37.92 3.78
CA LYS A 57 19.83 -38.05 3.83
C LYS A 57 20.51 -38.33 2.46
N VAL A 58 21.39 -37.38 2.08
CA VAL A 58 22.71 -37.50 1.38
C VAL A 58 22.83 -37.04 -0.09
N ALA A 59 23.81 -36.11 -0.26
CA ALA A 59 24.66 -35.76 -1.42
C ALA A 59 24.05 -35.01 -2.61
N LYS A 60 24.78 -34.23 -3.43
CA LYS A 60 26.04 -33.45 -3.44
C LYS A 60 26.13 -32.90 -4.90
N ALA A 61 26.92 -31.84 -5.12
CA ALA A 61 27.28 -31.17 -6.40
C ALA A 61 26.29 -30.07 -6.82
N ALA A 62 26.64 -28.78 -6.84
CA ALA A 62 27.74 -28.06 -7.50
C ALA A 62 27.59 -27.93 -9.02
N ASP A 63 27.75 -26.68 -9.47
CA ASP A 63 27.88 -26.14 -10.84
C ASP A 63 26.64 -25.91 -11.70
N ALA A 64 26.28 -24.63 -11.83
CA ALA A 64 25.81 -24.01 -13.09
C ALA A 64 25.87 -22.47 -12.98
N GLU A 65 27.09 -21.92 -12.98
CA GLU A 65 27.33 -20.54 -13.43
C GLU A 65 28.07 -20.61 -14.77
N GLU A 66 27.44 -20.18 -15.86
CA GLU A 66 28.05 -19.23 -16.81
C GLU A 66 27.03 -18.78 -17.89
N LYS A 67 27.19 -17.52 -18.30
CA LYS A 67 26.73 -16.84 -19.53
C LYS A 67 25.36 -16.15 -19.50
N LEU A 68 25.37 -14.85 -19.22
CA LEU A 68 25.49 -13.85 -20.29
C LEU A 68 25.72 -12.45 -19.69
N ALA A 69 26.98 -12.05 -19.61
CA ALA A 69 27.38 -10.65 -19.55
C ALA A 69 27.73 -10.21 -20.98
N GLU A 70 27.20 -9.06 -21.40
CA GLU A 70 27.95 -7.94 -21.99
C GLU A 70 27.10 -7.18 -23.02
N ALA A 71 26.72 -5.95 -22.64
CA ALA A 71 26.78 -4.76 -23.48
C ALA A 71 26.53 -3.54 -22.59
N ILE A 72 27.61 -2.99 -22.01
CA ILE A 72 27.63 -1.60 -21.56
C ILE A 72 28.55 -0.89 -22.55
N ASP A 73 27.99 0.00 -23.37
CA ASP A 73 28.74 1.07 -23.99
C ASP A 73 28.04 2.42 -23.78
N LEU A 74 28.83 3.29 -23.15
CA LEU A 74 28.85 4.74 -23.02
C LEU A 74 27.58 5.59 -23.21
N GLY A 75 27.29 6.36 -22.15
CA GLY A 75 27.14 7.81 -22.30
C GLY A 75 25.78 8.34 -22.76
N ALA A 76 24.85 8.48 -21.81
CA ALA A 76 23.82 9.52 -21.90
C ALA A 76 23.35 9.91 -20.50
N SER A 77 23.43 11.21 -20.23
CA SER A 77 22.76 11.91 -19.15
C SER A 77 21.33 11.37 -18.97
N ARG A 78 21.07 10.66 -17.86
CA ARG A 78 19.70 10.25 -17.54
C ARG A 78 18.99 11.47 -16.96
N SER A 79 18.37 12.20 -17.88
CA SER A 79 17.18 13.00 -17.60
C SER A 79 16.28 12.22 -16.65
N LEU A 80 15.93 12.87 -15.55
CA LEU A 80 14.94 12.44 -14.59
C LEU A 80 13.71 11.91 -15.32
N GLY A 81 13.39 10.65 -15.08
CA GLY A 81 12.26 9.96 -15.67
C GLY A 81 10.98 10.59 -15.18
N ALA A 82 10.26 11.27 -16.08
CA ALA A 82 8.88 11.62 -15.88
C ALA A 82 8.09 10.31 -15.64
N GLN A 83 7.59 10.13 -14.41
CA GLN A 83 6.71 9.02 -14.10
C GLN A 83 5.37 9.18 -14.83
N PRO A 84 4.72 8.07 -15.20
CA PRO A 84 3.47 8.11 -15.95
C PRO A 84 2.37 8.75 -15.10
N LYS A 85 1.84 9.88 -15.55
CA LYS A 85 0.59 10.45 -15.02
C LYS A 85 -0.56 9.53 -15.42
N VAL A 86 -0.97 8.65 -14.52
CA VAL A 86 -2.13 7.78 -14.70
C VAL A 86 -3.38 8.51 -14.20
N GLY A 87 -4.34 8.71 -15.10
CA GLY A 87 -5.78 8.85 -14.84
C GLY A 87 -6.25 9.94 -13.87
N GLY A 88 -6.85 11.02 -14.39
CA GLY A 88 -7.84 11.88 -13.72
C GLY A 88 -7.42 12.69 -12.49
N GLY A 89 -6.32 12.32 -11.83
CA GLY A 89 -5.82 12.95 -10.63
C GLY A 89 -5.14 14.28 -10.86
N SER A 90 -5.23 15.17 -9.87
CA SER A 90 -4.51 16.44 -9.82
C SER A 90 -3.41 16.43 -8.77
N ASP A 91 -2.45 17.34 -8.93
CA ASP A 91 -1.45 17.59 -7.90
C ASP A 91 -2.13 18.09 -6.61
N ILE A 92 -1.61 17.65 -5.47
CA ILE A 92 -2.05 18.07 -4.14
C ILE A 92 -1.57 19.49 -3.89
N ASN A 93 -2.46 20.33 -3.34
CA ASN A 93 -2.14 21.70 -2.92
C ASN A 93 -2.08 21.81 -1.40
N MET A 94 -1.44 22.86 -0.90
CA MET A 94 -1.42 23.13 0.54
C MET A 94 -2.83 23.28 1.12
N SER A 95 -3.83 23.75 0.38
CA SER A 95 -5.21 23.84 0.88
C SER A 95 -5.84 22.48 1.17
N ASP A 96 -5.41 21.43 0.48
CA ASP A 96 -5.96 20.07 0.61
C ASP A 96 -5.47 19.36 1.88
N LEU A 97 -4.32 19.79 2.41
CA LEU A 97 -3.64 19.09 3.48
C LEU A 97 -4.17 19.47 4.87
N HIS A 98 -4.34 18.45 5.72
CA HIS A 98 -4.61 18.65 7.13
C HIS A 98 -3.48 19.44 7.82
N MET A 99 -3.82 20.25 8.84
CA MET A 99 -2.87 21.13 9.53
C MET A 99 -1.73 20.36 10.21
N LYS A 100 -1.99 19.16 10.73
CA LYS A 100 -0.96 18.30 11.31
C LYS A 100 0.05 17.84 10.25
N THR A 101 -0.40 17.56 9.04
CA THR A 101 0.45 17.14 7.93
C THR A 101 1.29 18.28 7.41
N LYS A 102 0.73 19.50 7.34
CA LYS A 102 1.51 20.73 7.09
C LYS A 102 2.61 20.94 8.11
N ARG A 103 2.32 20.70 9.40
CA ARG A 103 3.33 20.80 10.47
C ARG A 103 4.41 19.74 10.32
N PHE A 104 4.02 18.49 10.07
CA PHE A 104 4.94 17.40 9.76
C PHE A 104 5.90 17.80 8.63
N MET A 105 5.34 18.29 7.51
CA MET A 105 6.11 18.75 6.36
C MET A 105 7.11 19.85 6.74
N ALA A 106 6.66 20.89 7.45
CA ALA A 106 7.52 21.97 7.89
C ALA A 106 8.64 21.49 8.82
N THR A 107 8.34 20.60 9.77
CA THR A 107 9.33 20.09 10.73
C THR A 107 10.31 19.06 10.14
N GLY A 108 9.88 18.29 9.15
CA GLY A 108 10.67 17.25 8.48
C GLY A 108 11.41 17.72 7.23
N GLY A 109 11.19 18.98 6.80
CA GLY A 109 11.73 19.52 5.56
C GLY A 109 11.14 18.85 4.31
N VAL A 110 9.89 18.40 4.38
CA VAL A 110 9.17 17.79 3.25
C VAL A 110 8.43 18.89 2.50
N THR A 111 8.70 19.06 1.21
CA THR A 111 8.02 20.05 0.36
C THR A 111 6.76 19.46 -0.24
N LEU A 112 5.89 20.31 -0.79
CA LEU A 112 4.71 19.86 -1.53
C LEU A 112 5.10 19.05 -2.78
N GLU A 113 6.22 19.40 -3.42
CA GLU A 113 6.79 18.63 -4.53
C GLU A 113 7.13 17.20 -4.11
N HIS A 114 7.76 17.00 -2.93
CA HIS A 114 8.02 15.65 -2.44
C HIS A 114 6.73 14.85 -2.24
N ILE A 115 5.67 15.48 -1.71
CA ILE A 115 4.35 14.84 -1.55
C ILE A 115 3.75 14.48 -2.91
N ASN A 116 3.81 15.38 -3.89
CA ASN A 116 3.27 15.15 -5.24
C ASN A 116 4.06 14.11 -6.06
N ASN A 117 5.30 13.81 -5.68
CA ASN A 117 6.07 12.72 -6.28
C ASN A 117 5.67 11.35 -5.71
N VAL A 118 4.99 11.30 -4.56
CA VAL A 118 4.58 10.03 -3.94
C VAL A 118 3.07 9.83 -3.84
N PHE A 119 2.27 10.90 -3.88
CA PHE A 119 0.82 10.89 -3.85
C PHE A 119 0.24 11.82 -4.91
N TYR A 120 -0.97 11.54 -5.37
CA TYR A 120 -1.81 12.46 -6.13
C TYR A 120 -3.20 12.55 -5.50
N LYS A 121 -3.97 13.57 -5.90
CA LYS A 121 -5.35 13.77 -5.43
C LYS A 121 -6.32 13.26 -6.49
N GLU A 122 -7.28 12.43 -6.10
CA GLU A 122 -8.40 11.98 -6.93
C GLU A 122 -9.72 12.27 -6.20
N GLY A 123 -10.45 13.30 -6.66
CA GLY A 123 -11.62 13.78 -5.93
C GLY A 123 -11.23 14.28 -4.54
N ASP A 124 -11.83 13.72 -3.49
CA ASP A 124 -11.51 14.03 -2.09
C ASP A 124 -10.50 13.04 -1.48
N ASN A 125 -10.04 12.06 -2.25
CA ASN A 125 -9.09 11.05 -1.81
C ASN A 125 -7.66 11.37 -2.26
N PHE A 126 -6.71 10.80 -1.53
CA PHE A 126 -5.31 10.77 -1.93
C PHE A 126 -4.97 9.37 -2.38
N GLU A 127 -4.18 9.21 -3.42
CA GLU A 127 -3.77 7.92 -3.95
C GLU A 127 -2.26 7.87 -4.10
N LEU A 128 -1.68 6.70 -3.81
CA LEU A 128 -0.23 6.52 -3.85
C LEU A 128 0.24 6.38 -5.30
N LEU A 129 1.22 7.20 -5.69
CA LEU A 129 1.78 7.22 -7.03
C LEU A 129 2.92 6.19 -7.20
N ILE A 130 3.64 5.91 -6.12
CA ILE A 130 4.80 5.01 -6.14
C ILE A 130 4.44 3.52 -5.95
N THR A 131 5.09 2.68 -6.73
CA THR A 131 4.98 1.21 -6.62
C THR A 131 6.11 0.59 -5.79
N ASP A 132 7.28 1.23 -5.77
CA ASP A 132 8.44 0.84 -4.99
C ASP A 132 8.70 1.84 -3.85
N PHE A 133 8.85 1.32 -2.64
CA PHE A 133 9.21 2.11 -1.46
C PHE A 133 10.73 2.21 -1.24
N GLY A 134 11.55 1.70 -2.16
CA GLY A 134 13.01 1.73 -2.07
C GLY A 134 13.54 0.90 -0.89
N ALA A 135 12.85 -0.20 -0.58
CA ALA A 135 13.19 -1.09 0.51
C ALA A 135 14.33 -2.05 0.13
N THR A 136 15.25 -2.29 1.06
CA THR A 136 16.41 -3.20 0.82
C THR A 136 16.26 -4.58 1.45
N SER A 137 15.24 -4.76 2.29
CA SER A 137 14.93 -6.03 2.96
C SER A 137 13.43 -6.14 3.23
N MET A 138 12.93 -7.33 3.55
CA MET A 138 11.52 -7.55 3.89
C MET A 138 11.08 -6.75 5.13
N SER A 139 11.95 -6.68 6.15
CA SER A 139 11.69 -5.90 7.37
C SER A 139 11.58 -4.41 7.04
N ASP A 140 12.53 -3.87 6.27
CA ASP A 140 12.49 -2.48 5.81
C ASP A 140 11.24 -2.20 4.96
N GLY A 141 10.87 -3.11 4.05
CA GLY A 141 9.66 -3.00 3.25
C GLY A 141 8.39 -2.92 4.10
N GLN A 142 8.27 -3.76 5.14
CA GLN A 142 7.15 -3.73 6.08
C GLN A 142 7.06 -2.40 6.84
N MET A 143 8.20 -1.87 7.30
CA MET A 143 8.24 -0.59 8.00
C MET A 143 7.84 0.56 7.08
N ARG A 144 8.35 0.60 5.85
CA ARG A 144 8.03 1.64 4.87
C ARG A 144 6.56 1.63 4.47
N ILE A 145 5.99 0.45 4.24
CA ILE A 145 4.56 0.30 3.98
C ILE A 145 3.74 0.87 5.14
N ALA A 146 4.08 0.51 6.38
CA ALA A 146 3.39 1.04 7.55
C ALA A 146 3.50 2.56 7.65
N MET A 147 4.68 3.13 7.39
CA MET A 147 4.89 4.58 7.38
C MET A 147 4.09 5.28 6.28
N PHE A 148 4.01 4.72 5.07
CA PHE A 148 3.26 5.33 3.96
C PHE A 148 1.75 5.21 4.12
N GLN A 149 1.25 4.11 4.67
CA GLN A 149 -0.17 4.02 5.05
C GLN A 149 -0.52 5.02 6.15
N ALA A 150 0.36 5.19 7.15
CA ALA A 150 0.18 6.22 8.17
C ALA A 150 0.22 7.63 7.59
N LEU A 151 1.10 7.90 6.60
CA LEU A 151 1.11 9.18 5.89
C LEU A 151 -0.18 9.40 5.10
N HIS A 152 -0.66 8.37 4.40
CA HIS A 152 -1.91 8.42 3.65
C HIS A 152 -3.10 8.80 4.54
N GLN A 153 -3.22 8.15 5.71
CA GLN A 153 -4.23 8.52 6.70
C GLN A 153 -4.05 9.97 7.19
N ALA A 154 -2.81 10.38 7.45
CA ALA A 154 -2.53 11.74 7.89
C ALA A 154 -2.89 12.80 6.83
N LEU A 155 -2.83 12.50 5.53
CA LEU A 155 -3.31 13.42 4.50
C LEU A 155 -4.82 13.69 4.64
N LEU A 156 -5.59 12.69 5.07
CA LEU A 156 -7.05 12.76 5.25
C LEU A 156 -7.45 13.46 6.56
N ASP A 157 -6.95 13.00 7.70
CA ASP A 157 -7.42 13.44 9.04
C ASP A 157 -6.30 13.99 9.95
N GLY A 158 -5.05 13.93 9.49
CA GLY A 158 -3.88 14.36 10.24
C GLY A 158 -3.33 13.36 11.25
N GLU A 159 -3.89 12.17 11.35
CA GLU A 159 -3.41 11.09 12.21
C GLU A 159 -2.45 10.19 11.45
N PHE A 160 -1.22 10.07 11.96
CA PHE A 160 -0.21 9.18 11.39
C PHE A 160 -0.42 7.76 11.91
N THR A 161 -1.52 7.14 11.51
CA THR A 161 -1.97 5.83 11.99
C THR A 161 -2.31 4.89 10.84
N THR A 162 -2.08 3.60 11.03
CA THR A 162 -2.60 2.51 10.19
C THR A 162 -2.98 1.32 11.07
N THR A 163 -3.56 0.27 10.50
CA THR A 163 -3.83 -0.99 11.21
C THR A 163 -2.82 -2.06 10.83
N VAL A 164 -2.55 -2.98 11.76
CA VAL A 164 -1.67 -4.12 11.51
C VAL A 164 -2.15 -4.96 10.32
N GLU A 165 -3.46 -5.13 10.16
CA GLU A 165 -3.99 -5.93 9.05
C GLU A 165 -3.89 -5.19 7.71
N ALA A 166 -4.12 -3.87 7.66
CA ALA A 166 -3.90 -3.08 6.44
C ALA A 166 -2.44 -3.16 5.98
N VAL A 167 -1.48 -3.11 6.91
CA VAL A 167 -0.05 -3.28 6.59
C VAL A 167 0.22 -4.67 6.05
N ARG A 168 -0.33 -5.72 6.67
CA ARG A 168 -0.16 -7.10 6.21
C ARG A 168 -0.71 -7.31 4.81
N GLU A 169 -1.89 -6.78 4.53
CA GLU A 169 -2.51 -6.92 3.21
C GLU A 169 -1.67 -6.24 2.14
N GLU A 170 -1.23 -5.01 2.38
CA GLU A 170 -0.34 -4.30 1.47
C GLU A 170 0.99 -5.03 1.27
N CYS A 171 1.55 -5.59 2.35
CA CYS A 171 2.75 -6.44 2.26
C CYS A 171 2.52 -7.70 1.42
N ARG A 172 1.31 -8.30 1.44
CA ARG A 172 0.97 -9.44 0.56
C ARG A 172 0.89 -8.99 -0.88
N MET A 173 0.19 -7.90 -1.16
CA MET A 173 0.04 -7.35 -2.50
C MET A 173 1.40 -7.02 -3.13
N ARG A 174 2.33 -6.48 -2.33
CA ARG A 174 3.69 -6.13 -2.76
C ARG A 174 4.72 -7.24 -2.61
N LYS A 175 4.29 -8.45 -2.21
CA LYS A 175 5.14 -9.63 -2.03
C LYS A 175 6.33 -9.41 -1.07
N CYS A 176 6.15 -8.58 -0.06
CA CYS A 176 7.14 -8.34 1.00
C CYS A 176 6.68 -8.76 2.41
N LEU A 177 5.56 -9.49 2.50
CA LEU A 177 5.14 -10.10 3.75
C LEU A 177 6.07 -11.26 4.13
N ASP A 178 6.74 -11.11 5.27
CA ASP A 178 7.46 -12.16 5.96
C ASP A 178 6.64 -12.54 7.20
N ALA A 179 5.61 -13.38 6.97
CA ALA A 179 4.65 -13.72 8.03
C ALA A 179 5.30 -14.37 9.27
N PRO A 180 6.28 -15.29 9.13
CA PRO A 180 6.98 -15.86 10.28
C PRO A 180 7.71 -14.82 11.13
N ASN A 181 8.27 -13.76 10.52
CA ASN A 181 9.04 -12.75 11.23
C ASN A 181 8.30 -11.43 11.45
N PHE A 182 7.06 -11.25 10.98
CA PHE A 182 6.35 -9.98 11.03
C PHE A 182 6.37 -9.36 12.44
N THR A 183 5.90 -10.10 13.44
CA THR A 183 5.91 -9.63 14.83
C THR A 183 7.31 -9.28 15.33
N LYS A 184 8.32 -10.08 14.96
CA LYS A 184 9.71 -9.85 15.35
C LYS A 184 10.25 -8.57 14.70
N ASN A 185 9.93 -8.32 13.43
CA ASN A 185 10.34 -7.14 12.70
C ASN A 185 9.77 -5.87 13.35
N PHE A 186 8.48 -5.87 13.71
CA PHE A 186 7.88 -4.73 14.41
C PHE A 186 8.43 -4.53 15.82
N LYS A 187 8.70 -5.62 16.56
CA LYS A 187 9.38 -5.52 17.87
C LYS A 187 10.77 -4.88 17.76
N ASN A 188 11.55 -5.27 16.75
CA ASN A 188 12.89 -4.76 16.53
C ASN A 188 12.91 -3.29 16.08
N ASN A 189 11.81 -2.81 15.51
CA ASN A 189 11.64 -1.43 15.04
C ASN A 189 10.61 -0.66 15.88
N ALA A 190 10.46 -1.04 17.16
CA ALA A 190 9.43 -0.46 18.02
C ALA A 190 9.55 1.07 18.18
N SER A 191 10.76 1.64 18.06
CA SER A 191 10.97 3.10 18.16
C SER A 191 10.24 3.90 17.07
N ILE A 192 9.89 3.28 15.93
CA ILE A 192 9.14 3.92 14.84
C ILE A 192 7.68 4.18 15.25
N PHE A 193 7.16 3.43 16.23
CA PHE A 193 5.75 3.45 16.62
C PHE A 193 5.58 3.81 18.09
N ASP A 194 4.37 4.16 18.50
CA ASP A 194 4.05 4.59 19.88
C ASP A 194 3.29 3.53 20.70
N PHE A 195 3.25 2.27 20.25
CA PHE A 195 2.57 1.18 20.95
C PHE A 195 3.32 0.70 22.22
N GLY A 196 4.49 1.25 22.52
CA GLY A 196 5.34 0.78 23.62
C GLY A 196 5.91 -0.61 23.35
N GLU A 197 5.53 -1.61 24.15
CA GLU A 197 5.90 -3.00 23.92
C GLU A 197 4.87 -3.72 23.04
N TRP A 198 5.34 -4.43 22.03
CA TRP A 198 4.44 -5.20 21.17
C TRP A 198 3.73 -6.33 21.91
N SER A 199 2.40 -6.32 21.89
CA SER A 199 1.53 -7.39 22.37
C SER A 199 0.63 -7.94 21.25
N LYS A 200 -0.19 -8.95 21.55
CA LYS A 200 -1.19 -9.46 20.61
C LYS A 200 -2.38 -8.51 20.42
N ASP A 201 -2.54 -7.57 21.33
CA ASP A 201 -3.66 -6.61 21.35
C ASP A 201 -3.35 -5.35 20.54
N VAL A 202 -2.10 -5.20 20.06
CA VAL A 202 -1.73 -4.13 19.13
C VAL A 202 -2.40 -4.40 17.79
N THR A 203 -3.48 -3.65 17.51
CA THR A 203 -4.18 -3.66 16.23
C THR A 203 -3.89 -2.41 15.41
N ASP A 204 -3.58 -1.31 16.09
CA ASP A 204 -3.32 0.00 15.48
C ASP A 204 -1.85 0.36 15.66
N LEU A 205 -1.29 0.97 14.62
CA LEU A 205 0.09 1.40 14.53
C LEU A 205 0.10 2.89 14.30
N ARG A 206 0.43 3.67 15.33
CA ARG A 206 0.66 5.11 15.21
C ARG A 206 2.15 5.39 15.22
N LEU A 207 2.59 6.30 14.35
CA LEU A 207 3.99 6.70 14.28
C LEU A 207 4.38 7.55 15.49
N SER A 208 5.53 7.21 16.07
CA SER A 208 6.19 8.04 17.07
C SER A 208 6.79 9.31 16.43
N ASP A 209 7.40 10.19 17.25
CA ASP A 209 8.20 11.30 16.73
C ASP A 209 9.39 10.83 15.88
N GLU A 210 10.03 9.74 16.28
CA GLU A 210 11.14 9.13 15.55
C GLU A 210 10.64 8.51 14.23
N GLY A 211 9.51 7.82 14.25
CA GLY A 211 8.88 7.26 13.05
C GLY A 211 8.46 8.35 12.04
N ARG A 212 7.94 9.48 12.52
CA ARG A 212 7.67 10.63 11.63
C ARG A 212 8.95 11.19 11.02
N LYS A 213 10.03 11.34 11.80
CA LYS A 213 11.33 11.78 11.24
C LYS A 213 11.84 10.80 10.19
N ALA A 214 11.78 9.49 10.47
CA ALA A 214 12.18 8.45 9.53
C ALA A 214 11.33 8.49 8.24
N LEU A 215 10.01 8.63 8.36
CA LEU A 215 9.10 8.81 7.22
C LEU A 215 9.49 10.03 6.37
N ALA A 216 9.81 11.17 6.98
CA ALA A 216 10.23 12.37 6.24
C ALA A 216 11.50 12.12 5.40
N GLU A 217 12.49 11.42 5.95
CA GLU A 217 13.70 11.03 5.19
C GLU A 217 13.38 10.07 4.04
N VAL A 218 12.48 9.11 4.26
CA VAL A 218 12.06 8.16 3.21
C VAL A 218 11.32 8.89 2.09
N VAL A 219 10.39 9.79 2.40
CA VAL A 219 9.67 10.58 1.39
C VAL A 219 10.64 11.40 0.55
N LYS A 220 11.59 12.12 1.18
CA LYS A 220 12.62 12.89 0.48
C LYS A 220 13.53 12.04 -0.40
N LYS A 221 13.78 10.79 -0.02
CA LYS A 221 14.62 9.87 -0.81
C LYS A 221 13.89 9.33 -2.04
N LEU A 222 12.58 9.19 -1.97
CA LEU A 222 11.75 8.63 -3.05
C LEU A 222 11.21 9.69 -4.00
N SER A 223 11.23 10.96 -3.59
CA SER A 223 10.84 12.11 -4.40
C SER A 223 11.96 12.64 -5.28
#